data_AF-A0A1C6J7W6-F1
#
_entry.id   AF-A0A1C6J7W6-F1
#
_cell.length_a   1.000
_cell.length_b   1.000
_cell.length_c   1.000
_cell.angle_alpha   90.00
_cell.angle_beta   90.00
_cell.angle_gamma   90.00
#
_symmetry.space_group_name_H-M   'P 1'
#
loop_
_entity.id
_entity.type
_entity.pdbx_description
1 polymer ?
#
loop_
_entity_poly.entity_id
_entity_poly.type
_entity_poly.pdbx_seq_one_letter_code
_entity_poly.pdbx_strand_id
1 'polypeptide(L)'
;MDRSRRISNPNKYNEDGTINRSNRDPWKYSKNYVKMCRLLKSLYRKKHAYIVDSHRELCNKLLSIARYFPVEKMHFQALQKKAKETRRQEKKTEVKQKDGTVKVIQKYKRKKRFGRSINRRAPARFLLELKRKAEAVGGVYAEVDTKEFKASQYNHVTDTYEKIPLSQREKEIGKRKVQRDLYSAFLIRNADLDFKHPDREKCEYEFEYFADMQDQLILKMKENGLSMRQCFGF
;
A
#
# COMPACT_ATOMS: atom_id res chain seq x y z
N MET A 1 -13.48 4.65 24.87
CA MET A 1 -12.45 5.33 25.69
C MET A 1 -12.59 6.85 25.64
N ASP A 2 -12.57 7.49 24.47
CA ASP A 2 -12.64 8.97 24.37
C ASP A 2 -13.88 9.58 25.06
N ARG A 3 -15.07 8.99 24.82
CA ARG A 3 -16.33 9.38 25.51
C ARG A 3 -16.19 9.37 27.04
N SER A 4 -15.62 8.32 27.63
CA SER A 4 -15.43 8.23 29.09
C SER A 4 -14.45 9.28 29.60
N ARG A 5 -13.37 9.56 28.84
CA ARG A 5 -12.42 10.61 29.21
C ARG A 5 -13.07 11.99 29.18
N ARG A 6 -13.93 12.28 28.18
CA ARG A 6 -14.69 13.53 28.07
C ARG A 6 -15.65 13.72 29.23
N ILE A 7 -16.44 12.69 29.56
CA ILE A 7 -17.40 12.73 30.68
C ILE A 7 -16.68 12.99 32.02
N SER A 8 -15.53 12.35 32.26
CA SER A 8 -14.78 12.55 33.51
C SER A 8 -14.02 13.89 33.57
N ASN A 9 -13.92 14.63 32.45
CA ASN A 9 -13.14 15.87 32.35
C ASN A 9 -13.84 16.89 31.43
N PRO A 10 -15.07 17.35 31.71
CA PRO A 10 -15.80 18.25 30.82
C PRO A 10 -15.04 19.56 30.59
N ASN A 11 -14.46 20.14 31.65
CA ASN A 11 -13.72 21.42 31.61
C ASN A 11 -12.39 21.37 30.84
N LYS A 12 -11.99 20.19 30.35
CA LYS A 12 -10.78 19.98 29.53
C LYS A 12 -11.03 20.15 28.03
N TYR A 13 -12.26 20.43 27.60
CA TYR A 13 -12.62 20.54 26.20
C TYR A 13 -13.30 21.89 25.92
N ASN A 14 -13.04 22.45 24.74
CA ASN A 14 -13.76 23.60 24.21
C ASN A 14 -15.13 23.16 23.66
N GLU A 15 -15.99 24.12 23.34
CA GLU A 15 -17.32 23.86 22.74
C GLU A 15 -17.24 23.09 21.41
N ASP A 16 -16.21 23.37 20.59
CA ASP A 16 -15.93 22.66 19.35
C ASP A 16 -15.39 21.22 19.56
N GLY A 17 -15.23 20.81 20.82
CA GLY A 17 -14.78 19.48 21.23
C GLY A 17 -13.27 19.26 21.14
N THR A 18 -12.48 20.29 20.85
CA THR A 18 -11.01 20.26 20.94
C THR A 18 -10.54 20.35 22.40
N ILE A 19 -9.27 19.98 22.67
CA ILE A 19 -8.73 20.03 24.03
C ILE A 19 -8.42 21.49 24.38
N ASN A 20 -8.96 21.96 25.51
CA ASN A 20 -8.60 23.24 26.08
C ASN A 20 -7.17 23.18 26.63
N ARG A 21 -6.22 23.84 25.97
CA ARG A 21 -4.80 23.82 26.32
C ARG A 21 -4.43 24.76 27.47
N SER A 22 -5.26 25.73 27.82
CA SER A 22 -5.00 26.62 28.96
C SER A 22 -5.25 25.92 30.29
N ASN A 23 -6.16 24.94 30.33
CA ASN A 23 -6.44 24.17 31.53
C ASN A 23 -5.31 23.14 31.82
N ARG A 24 -4.56 23.37 32.90
CA ARG A 24 -3.42 22.54 33.35
C ARG A 24 -3.75 21.49 34.43
N ASP A 25 -5.01 21.37 34.85
CA ASP A 25 -5.42 20.39 35.86
C ASP A 25 -5.04 18.93 35.50
N PRO A 26 -4.84 18.04 36.48
CA PRO A 26 -4.63 16.63 36.20
C PRO A 26 -5.83 15.99 35.48
N TRP A 27 -5.56 15.03 34.58
CA TRP A 27 -6.62 14.24 33.95
C TRP A 27 -7.22 13.24 34.94
N LYS A 28 -8.55 13.26 35.09
CA LYS A 28 -9.31 12.29 35.87
C LYS A 28 -9.73 11.11 35.00
N TYR A 29 -9.44 9.89 35.43
CA TYR A 29 -9.76 8.68 34.68
C TYR A 29 -10.63 7.72 35.49
N SER A 30 -11.71 7.22 34.88
CA SER A 30 -12.53 6.17 35.50
C SER A 30 -11.78 4.84 35.58
N LYS A 31 -12.17 3.96 36.53
CA LYS A 31 -11.61 2.60 36.63
C LYS A 31 -11.72 1.83 35.30
N ASN A 32 -12.85 1.96 34.61
CA ASN A 32 -13.06 1.31 33.31
C ASN A 32 -12.18 1.91 32.20
N TYR A 33 -11.95 3.22 32.20
CA TYR A 33 -11.02 3.84 31.25
C TYR A 33 -9.60 3.26 31.41
N VAL A 34 -9.11 3.18 32.65
CA VAL A 34 -7.78 2.60 32.96
C VAL A 34 -7.72 1.13 32.53
N LYS A 35 -8.75 0.33 32.83
CA LYS A 35 -8.86 -1.08 32.38
C LYS A 35 -8.76 -1.18 30.85
N MET A 36 -9.50 -0.35 30.13
CA MET A 36 -9.50 -0.32 28.66
C MET A 36 -8.15 0.12 28.09
N CYS A 37 -7.46 1.09 28.71
CA CYS A 37 -6.11 1.48 28.32
C CYS A 37 -5.10 0.33 28.47
N ARG A 38 -5.17 -0.43 29.57
CA ARG A 38 -4.33 -1.63 29.77
C ARG A 38 -4.61 -2.69 28.72
N LEU A 39 -5.88 -2.95 28.41
CA LEU A 39 -6.29 -3.88 27.35
C LEU A 39 -5.75 -3.42 25.98
N LEU A 40 -5.92 -2.14 25.64
CA LEU A 40 -5.40 -1.56 24.40
C LEU A 40 -3.89 -1.74 24.27
N LYS A 41 -3.13 -1.48 25.35
CA LYS A 41 -1.67 -1.68 25.38
C LYS A 41 -1.32 -3.14 25.12
N SER A 42 -2.03 -4.08 25.75
CA SER A 42 -1.81 -5.52 25.54
C SER A 42 -2.11 -5.95 24.10
N LEU A 43 -3.22 -5.46 23.52
CA LEU A 43 -3.59 -5.73 22.14
C LEU A 43 -2.55 -5.18 21.15
N TYR A 44 -2.04 -3.96 21.38
CA TYR A 44 -0.97 -3.41 20.54
C TYR A 44 0.33 -4.19 20.66
N ARG A 45 0.70 -4.66 21.86
CA ARG A 45 1.87 -5.53 22.04
C ARG A 45 1.73 -6.84 21.26
N LYS A 46 0.59 -7.54 21.40
CA LYS A 46 0.32 -8.80 20.67
C LYS A 46 0.37 -8.59 19.16
N LYS A 47 -0.29 -7.52 18.67
CA LYS A 47 -0.26 -7.14 17.26
C LYS A 47 1.15 -6.86 16.77
N HIS A 48 1.96 -6.15 17.57
CA HIS A 48 3.33 -5.82 17.21
C HIS A 48 4.18 -7.08 17.05
N ALA A 49 4.13 -8.00 18.02
CA ALA A 49 4.83 -9.28 17.95
C ALA A 49 4.45 -10.05 16.69
N TYR A 50 3.15 -10.24 16.45
CA TYR A 50 2.64 -10.91 15.25
C TYR A 50 3.17 -10.29 13.94
N ILE A 51 3.15 -8.96 13.81
CA ILE A 51 3.63 -8.26 12.61
C ILE A 51 5.13 -8.51 12.42
N VAL A 52 5.92 -8.42 13.50
CA VAL A 52 7.36 -8.62 13.45
C VAL A 52 7.70 -10.05 13.04
N ASP A 53 7.05 -11.04 13.66
CA ASP A 53 7.31 -12.45 13.39
C ASP A 53 6.92 -12.81 11.96
N SER A 54 5.71 -12.42 11.53
CA SER A 54 5.25 -12.64 10.15
C SER A 54 6.17 -11.97 9.11
N HIS A 55 6.67 -10.76 9.37
CA HIS A 55 7.63 -10.12 8.47
C HIS A 55 8.97 -10.84 8.44
N ARG A 56 9.45 -11.31 9.58
CA ARG A 56 10.74 -12.02 9.68
C ARG A 56 10.71 -13.35 8.94
N GLU A 57 9.61 -14.09 9.05
CA GLU A 57 9.36 -15.31 8.29
C GLU A 57 9.37 -15.04 6.78
N LEU A 58 8.63 -14.02 6.33
CA LEU A 58 8.61 -13.64 4.91
C LEU A 58 10.00 -13.21 4.42
N CYS A 59 10.74 -12.42 5.20
CA CYS A 59 12.10 -12.03 4.84
C CYS A 59 13.03 -13.24 4.72
N ASN A 60 12.94 -14.22 5.65
CA ASN A 60 13.74 -15.44 5.57
C ASN A 60 13.45 -16.24 4.29
N LYS A 61 12.18 -16.35 3.91
CA LYS A 61 11.78 -17.00 2.66
C LYS A 61 12.29 -16.26 1.43
N LEU A 62 12.29 -14.93 1.44
CA LEU A 62 12.85 -14.14 0.34
C LEU A 62 14.37 -14.30 0.26
N LEU A 63 15.05 -14.33 1.41
CA LEU A 63 16.51 -14.51 1.48
C LEU A 63 16.96 -15.92 1.09
N SER A 64 16.08 -16.92 1.11
CA SER A 64 16.43 -18.25 0.59
C SER A 64 16.45 -18.31 -0.93
N ILE A 65 15.85 -17.33 -1.62
CA ILE A 65 15.70 -17.33 -3.08
C ILE A 65 16.43 -16.18 -3.78
N ALA A 66 16.80 -15.12 -3.05
CA ALA A 66 17.45 -13.95 -3.62
C ALA A 66 18.42 -13.29 -2.65
N ARG A 67 19.44 -12.63 -3.23
CA ARG A 67 20.42 -11.80 -2.52
C ARG A 67 20.30 -10.32 -2.87
N TYR A 68 19.56 -9.97 -3.93
CA TYR A 68 19.41 -8.62 -4.42
C TYR A 68 17.93 -8.20 -4.40
N PHE A 69 17.63 -7.08 -3.74
CA PHE A 69 16.27 -6.58 -3.53
C PHE A 69 16.17 -5.09 -3.92
N PRO A 70 15.97 -4.78 -5.21
CA PRO A 70 15.54 -3.46 -5.63
C PRO A 70 14.06 -3.27 -5.25
N VAL A 71 13.74 -2.17 -4.57
CA VAL A 71 12.39 -1.86 -4.11
C VAL A 71 12.02 -0.41 -4.35
N GLU A 72 10.73 -0.15 -4.57
CA GLU A 72 10.23 1.20 -4.74
C GLU A 72 10.37 2.05 -3.46
N LYS A 73 10.95 3.24 -3.61
CA LYS A 73 11.00 4.22 -2.53
C LYS A 73 9.62 4.85 -2.30
N MET A 74 8.99 4.51 -1.17
CA MET A 74 7.62 4.91 -0.83
C MET A 74 7.54 5.83 0.40
N HIS A 75 6.81 6.95 0.27
CA HIS A 75 6.57 7.86 1.40
C HIS A 75 5.34 7.46 2.24
N PHE A 76 5.47 6.39 3.04
CA PHE A 76 4.36 5.80 3.81
C PHE A 76 3.65 6.77 4.75
N GLN A 77 4.37 7.74 5.33
CA GLN A 77 3.77 8.77 6.18
C GLN A 77 2.76 9.65 5.40
N ALA A 78 3.08 9.99 4.15
CA ALA A 78 2.13 10.73 3.30
C ALA A 78 0.96 9.86 2.85
N LEU A 79 1.18 8.54 2.65
CA LEU A 79 0.09 7.61 2.37
C LEU A 79 -0.87 7.45 3.55
N GLN A 80 -0.35 7.49 4.78
CA GLN A 80 -1.14 7.39 6.01
C GLN A 80 -2.12 8.56 6.17
N LYS A 81 -1.74 9.76 5.73
CA LYS A 81 -2.56 10.97 5.81
C LYS A 81 -3.85 10.80 4.99
N LYS A 82 -4.98 11.14 5.61
CA LYS A 82 -6.29 11.22 4.96
C LYS A 82 -6.35 12.50 4.12
N ALA A 83 -6.99 12.44 2.95
CA ALA A 83 -7.30 13.64 2.18
C ALA A 83 -8.17 14.61 3.01
N LYS A 84 -7.77 15.89 3.08
CA LYS A 84 -8.50 16.93 3.82
C LYS A 84 -9.76 17.33 3.06
N GLU A 85 -9.60 17.71 1.81
CA GLU A 85 -10.68 18.17 0.93
C GLU A 85 -11.72 17.08 0.62
N THR A 86 -12.97 17.51 0.51
CA THR A 86 -14.07 16.71 -0.01
C THR A 86 -14.33 17.19 -1.44
N ARG A 87 -14.17 16.30 -2.44
CA ARG A 87 -14.38 16.65 -3.86
C ARG A 87 -15.59 15.88 -4.41
N ARG A 88 -16.29 16.45 -5.40
CA ARG A 88 -17.35 15.77 -6.17
C ARG A 88 -16.74 15.01 -7.36
N GLN A 89 -17.44 13.99 -7.83
CA GLN A 89 -17.13 13.28 -9.07
C GLN A 89 -17.62 14.10 -10.26
N GLU A 90 -16.89 14.07 -11.37
CA GLU A 90 -17.35 14.71 -12.61
C GLU A 90 -18.55 13.95 -13.19
N LYS A 91 -18.53 12.62 -13.10
CA LYS A 91 -19.61 11.74 -13.56
C LYS A 91 -20.94 12.05 -12.84
N LYS A 92 -21.95 12.39 -13.63
CA LYS A 92 -23.35 12.46 -13.19
C LYS A 92 -23.89 11.05 -13.01
N THR A 93 -24.60 10.81 -11.91
CA THR A 93 -25.20 9.51 -11.59
C THR A 93 -26.68 9.71 -11.32
N GLU A 94 -27.49 8.91 -12.00
CA GLU A 94 -28.92 8.81 -11.73
C GLU A 94 -29.17 8.00 -10.46
N VAL A 95 -29.98 8.54 -9.57
CA VAL A 95 -30.40 7.88 -8.34
C VAL A 95 -31.93 7.87 -8.32
N LYS A 96 -32.51 6.67 -8.34
CA LYS A 96 -33.95 6.48 -8.14
C LYS A 96 -34.31 6.79 -6.70
N GLN A 97 -35.29 7.66 -6.53
CA GLN A 97 -35.87 8.00 -5.24
C GLN A 97 -37.00 7.02 -4.90
N LYS A 98 -37.46 7.05 -3.64
CA LYS A 98 -38.52 6.17 -3.15
C LYS A 98 -39.88 6.43 -3.84
N ASP A 99 -40.09 7.64 -4.31
CA ASP A 99 -41.28 8.09 -5.06
C ASP A 99 -41.22 7.73 -6.56
N GLY A 100 -40.19 7.00 -7.00
CA GLY A 100 -40.00 6.61 -8.40
C GLY A 100 -39.30 7.68 -9.26
N THR A 101 -39.10 8.90 -8.75
CA THR A 101 -38.42 9.97 -9.51
C THR A 101 -36.92 9.71 -9.64
N VAL A 102 -36.33 10.12 -10.77
CA VAL A 102 -34.89 9.99 -11.02
C VAL A 102 -34.21 11.32 -10.77
N LYS A 103 -33.26 11.34 -9.82
CA LYS A 103 -32.44 12.52 -9.52
C LYS A 103 -31.03 12.32 -10.06
N VAL A 104 -30.59 13.25 -10.91
CA VAL A 104 -29.22 13.29 -11.41
C VAL A 104 -28.33 14.02 -10.40
N ILE A 105 -27.39 13.31 -9.78
CA ILE A 105 -26.44 13.88 -8.82
C ILE A 105 -25.00 13.58 -9.19
N GLN A 106 -24.09 14.49 -8.82
CA GLN A 106 -22.66 14.19 -8.79
C GLN A 106 -22.32 13.62 -7.41
N LYS A 107 -21.92 12.34 -7.33
CA LYS A 107 -21.56 11.71 -6.05
C LYS A 107 -20.23 12.29 -5.52
N TYR A 108 -20.00 12.22 -4.21
CA TYR A 108 -18.69 12.59 -3.65
C TYR A 108 -17.60 11.58 -4.03
N LYS A 109 -16.37 12.06 -4.29
CA LYS A 109 -15.18 11.22 -4.45
C LYS A 109 -14.85 10.59 -3.08
N ARG A 110 -14.55 9.28 -3.07
CA ARG A 110 -14.13 8.59 -1.83
C ARG A 110 -12.77 9.14 -1.40
N LYS A 111 -12.67 9.64 -0.17
CA LYS A 111 -11.40 10.14 0.37
C LYS A 111 -10.38 9.00 0.50
N LYS A 112 -9.13 9.26 0.11
CA LYS A 112 -7.96 8.39 0.37
C LYS A 112 -7.85 8.08 1.88
N ARG A 113 -7.74 6.80 2.23
CA ARG A 113 -7.68 6.31 3.62
C ARG A 113 -6.80 5.05 3.76
N PHE A 114 -5.48 5.20 3.62
CA PHE A 114 -4.57 4.06 3.78
C PHE A 114 -4.05 3.88 5.21
N GLY A 115 -4.28 4.84 6.11
CA GLY A 115 -3.72 4.77 7.47
C GLY A 115 -4.08 3.52 8.26
N ARG A 116 -5.31 3.00 8.12
CA ARG A 116 -5.71 1.73 8.76
C ARG A 116 -4.95 0.54 8.18
N SER A 117 -4.82 0.47 6.85
CA SER A 117 -4.10 -0.61 6.16
C SER A 117 -2.61 -0.58 6.47
N ILE A 118 -1.99 0.61 6.44
CA ILE A 118 -0.57 0.82 6.79
C ILE A 118 -0.34 0.45 8.26
N ASN A 119 -1.24 0.85 9.17
CA ASN A 119 -1.12 0.46 10.58
C ASN A 119 -1.29 -1.05 10.79
N ARG A 120 -2.06 -1.74 9.93
CA ARG A 120 -2.26 -3.20 10.03
C ARG A 120 -1.10 -3.99 9.43
N ARG A 121 -0.62 -3.60 8.24
CA ARG A 121 0.40 -4.35 7.49
C ARG A 121 1.83 -3.86 7.72
N ALA A 122 2.02 -2.65 8.25
CA ALA A 122 3.32 -2.05 8.58
C ALA A 122 4.41 -2.21 7.48
N PRO A 123 4.13 -1.85 6.21
CA PRO A 123 5.06 -2.10 5.09
C PRO A 123 6.44 -1.46 5.27
N ALA A 124 6.52 -0.25 5.86
CA ALA A 124 7.81 0.39 6.17
C ALA A 124 8.68 -0.45 7.12
N ARG A 125 8.05 -1.14 8.08
CA ARG A 125 8.77 -2.06 8.99
C ARG A 125 9.22 -3.32 8.27
N PHE A 126 8.41 -3.84 7.35
CA PHE A 126 8.81 -4.97 6.52
C PHE A 126 10.07 -4.63 5.71
N LEU A 127 10.10 -3.48 5.04
CA LEU A 127 11.26 -3.03 4.26
C LEU A 127 12.50 -2.82 5.16
N LEU A 128 12.33 -2.24 6.34
CA LEU A 128 13.41 -2.09 7.32
C LEU A 128 14.00 -3.46 7.75
N GLU A 129 13.13 -4.44 8.02
CA GLU A 129 13.55 -5.79 8.39
C GLU A 129 14.23 -6.52 7.22
N LEU A 130 13.71 -6.37 6.00
CA LEU A 130 14.29 -6.94 4.79
C LEU A 130 15.68 -6.37 4.52
N LYS A 131 15.83 -5.03 4.56
CA LYS A 131 17.12 -4.35 4.40
C LYS A 131 18.15 -4.86 5.39
N ARG A 132 17.83 -4.84 6.68
CA ARG A 132 18.74 -5.29 7.75
C ARG A 132 19.19 -6.74 7.52
N LYS A 133 18.26 -7.64 7.20
CA LYS A 133 18.60 -9.07 7.02
C LYS A 133 19.35 -9.33 5.72
N ALA A 134 19.04 -8.62 4.63
CA ALA A 134 19.77 -8.72 3.38
C ALA A 134 21.23 -8.30 3.57
N GLU A 135 21.47 -7.13 4.17
CA GLU A 135 22.82 -6.62 4.46
C GLU A 135 23.60 -7.56 5.39
N ALA A 136 22.95 -8.12 6.41
CA ALA A 136 23.57 -9.05 7.36
C ALA A 136 24.11 -10.35 6.73
N VAL A 137 23.59 -10.76 5.57
CA VAL A 137 24.05 -11.94 4.83
C VAL A 137 24.87 -11.58 3.59
N GLY A 138 25.35 -10.33 3.49
CA GLY A 138 26.11 -9.83 2.35
C GLY A 138 25.27 -9.61 1.07
N GLY A 139 23.94 -9.59 1.19
CA GLY A 139 23.03 -9.21 0.11
C GLY A 139 22.91 -7.70 -0.07
N VAL A 140 22.25 -7.31 -1.14
CA VAL A 140 22.08 -5.91 -1.55
C VAL A 140 20.61 -5.51 -1.49
N TYR A 141 20.34 -4.38 -0.85
CA TYR A 141 19.04 -3.72 -0.83
C TYR A 141 19.18 -2.35 -1.49
N ALA A 142 18.35 -2.06 -2.49
CA ALA A 142 18.39 -0.81 -3.24
C ALA A 142 17.01 -0.15 -3.31
N GLU A 143 16.98 1.18 -3.26
CA GLU A 143 15.75 1.96 -3.38
C GLU A 143 15.67 2.60 -4.78
N VAL A 144 14.60 2.31 -5.51
CA VAL A 144 14.30 2.87 -6.83
C VAL A 144 13.49 4.15 -6.69
N ASP A 145 13.87 5.21 -7.43
CA ASP A 145 13.11 6.46 -7.44
C ASP A 145 11.79 6.28 -8.20
N THR A 146 10.68 6.23 -7.45
CA THR A 146 9.35 6.00 -8.03
C THR A 146 8.86 7.12 -8.94
N LYS A 147 9.37 8.34 -8.80
CA LYS A 147 8.94 9.49 -9.61
C LYS A 147 9.60 9.53 -10.96
N GLU A 148 10.89 9.21 -11.02
CA GLU A 148 11.65 9.16 -12.28
C GLU A 148 11.38 7.85 -13.01
N PHE A 149 11.40 6.72 -12.29
CA PHE A 149 11.30 5.37 -12.85
C PHE A 149 9.93 5.04 -13.44
N LYS A 150 8.83 5.47 -12.78
CA LYS A 150 7.44 5.28 -13.22
C LYS A 150 7.14 3.89 -13.82
N ALA A 151 7.58 2.82 -13.16
CA ALA A 151 7.56 1.43 -13.67
C ALA A 151 6.21 1.02 -14.28
N SER A 152 5.13 1.32 -13.55
CA SER A 152 3.76 1.00 -13.99
C SER A 152 3.35 1.62 -15.33
N GLN A 153 4.02 2.68 -15.78
CA GLN A 153 3.71 3.44 -16.99
C GLN A 153 4.60 3.06 -18.17
N TYR A 154 5.84 2.66 -17.91
CA TYR A 154 6.83 2.39 -18.96
C TYR A 154 6.52 1.14 -19.81
N ASN A 155 6.99 1.13 -21.06
CA ASN A 155 7.01 0.01 -22.00
C ASN A 155 8.41 -0.07 -22.63
N HIS A 156 9.14 -1.17 -22.43
CA HIS A 156 10.52 -1.31 -22.90
C HIS A 156 10.62 -1.56 -24.41
N VAL A 157 9.55 -2.04 -25.06
CA VAL A 157 9.53 -2.31 -26.50
C VAL A 157 9.38 -1.01 -27.30
N THR A 158 8.47 -0.13 -26.86
CA THR A 158 8.22 1.15 -27.52
C THR A 158 9.07 2.28 -26.96
N ASP A 159 9.70 2.06 -25.81
CA ASP A 159 10.48 3.04 -25.05
C ASP A 159 9.68 4.29 -24.66
N THR A 160 8.41 4.08 -24.32
CA THR A 160 7.47 5.17 -23.98
C THR A 160 6.84 4.98 -22.61
N TYR A 161 6.40 6.09 -22.03
CA TYR A 161 5.66 6.11 -20.77
C TYR A 161 4.18 6.42 -21.04
N GLU A 162 3.32 5.46 -20.73
CA GLU A 162 1.88 5.59 -20.93
C GLU A 162 1.12 5.45 -19.62
N LYS A 163 0.28 6.45 -19.32
CA LYS A 163 -0.50 6.45 -18.09
C LYS A 163 -1.78 5.65 -18.26
N ILE A 164 -1.81 4.46 -17.67
CA ILE A 164 -2.98 3.58 -17.68
C ILE A 164 -3.84 3.68 -16.40
N PRO A 165 -5.16 3.43 -16.48
CA PRO A 165 -6.03 3.38 -15.30
C PRO A 165 -5.63 2.28 -14.31
N LEU A 166 -5.81 2.53 -13.01
CA LEU A 166 -5.50 1.54 -11.97
C LEU A 166 -6.33 0.24 -12.07
N SER A 167 -7.51 0.30 -12.69
CA SER A 167 -8.38 -0.86 -12.94
C SER A 167 -7.82 -1.79 -14.01
N GLN A 168 -7.01 -1.28 -14.93
CA GLN A 168 -6.35 -2.08 -15.95
C GLN A 168 -5.17 -2.81 -15.33
N ARG A 169 -5.26 -4.14 -15.24
CA ARG A 169 -4.26 -5.02 -14.59
C ARG A 169 -3.38 -5.77 -15.57
N GLU A 170 -3.64 -5.62 -16.85
CA GLU A 170 -2.92 -6.26 -17.94
C GLU A 170 -2.35 -5.18 -18.86
N LYS A 171 -1.17 -5.44 -19.42
CA LYS A 171 -0.48 -4.63 -20.42
C LYS A 171 -0.15 -5.51 -21.62
N GLU A 172 -0.19 -4.93 -22.80
CA GLU A 172 0.37 -5.54 -24.01
C GLU A 172 1.78 -4.97 -24.19
N ILE A 173 2.77 -5.85 -24.25
CA ILE A 173 4.18 -5.51 -24.41
C ILE A 173 4.70 -6.33 -25.59
N GLY A 174 4.92 -5.67 -26.72
CA GLY A 174 5.16 -6.35 -27.99
C GLY A 174 4.00 -7.27 -28.35
N LYS A 175 4.27 -8.57 -28.46
CA LYS A 175 3.27 -9.61 -28.77
C LYS A 175 2.75 -10.36 -27.53
N ARG A 176 3.26 -10.03 -26.35
CA ARG A 176 2.91 -10.72 -25.09
C ARG A 176 1.98 -9.87 -24.26
N LYS A 177 1.04 -10.54 -23.59
CA LYS A 177 0.17 -9.93 -22.59
C LYS A 177 0.75 -10.20 -21.20
N VAL A 178 0.95 -9.16 -20.41
CA VAL A 178 1.61 -9.25 -19.10
C VAL A 178 0.77 -8.62 -17.99
N GLN A 179 0.89 -9.16 -16.78
CA GLN A 179 0.28 -8.58 -15.60
C GLN A 179 1.06 -7.33 -15.19
N ARG A 180 0.36 -6.21 -15.03
CA ARG A 180 0.95 -4.88 -14.84
C ARG A 180 1.91 -4.79 -13.64
N ASP A 181 1.54 -5.39 -12.51
CA ASP A 181 2.31 -5.28 -11.27
C ASP A 181 3.54 -6.22 -11.32
N LEU A 182 3.43 -7.42 -11.92
CA LEU A 182 4.55 -8.32 -12.22
C LEU A 182 5.53 -7.68 -13.21
N TYR A 183 5.01 -7.07 -14.28
CA TYR A 183 5.83 -6.36 -15.25
C TYR A 183 6.54 -5.15 -14.64
N SER A 184 5.90 -4.43 -13.72
CA SER A 184 6.57 -3.36 -12.96
C SER A 184 7.73 -3.90 -12.11
N ALA A 185 7.55 -5.06 -11.46
CA ALA A 185 8.61 -5.72 -10.70
C ALA A 185 9.75 -6.23 -11.60
N PHE A 186 9.44 -6.73 -12.79
CA PHE A 186 10.42 -7.09 -13.81
C PHE A 186 11.28 -5.89 -14.21
N LEU A 187 10.66 -4.75 -14.53
CA LEU A 187 11.38 -3.51 -14.84
C LEU A 187 12.28 -3.09 -13.66
N ILE A 188 11.77 -3.11 -12.43
CA ILE A 188 12.54 -2.75 -11.23
C ILE A 188 13.75 -3.67 -11.00
N ARG A 189 13.62 -4.97 -11.29
CA ARG A 189 14.74 -5.93 -11.22
C ARG A 189 15.81 -5.59 -12.26
N ASN A 190 15.40 -5.04 -13.39
CA ASN A 190 16.25 -4.61 -14.49
C ASN A 190 16.42 -3.10 -14.53
N ALA A 191 16.54 -2.47 -13.36
CA ALA A 191 16.89 -1.06 -13.26
C ALA A 191 18.33 -0.81 -13.73
N ASP A 192 18.57 0.40 -14.25
CA ASP A 192 19.89 0.95 -14.50
C ASP A 192 20.70 1.11 -13.19
N LEU A 193 21.99 1.46 -13.34
CA LEU A 193 22.90 1.62 -12.20
C LEU A 193 22.47 2.75 -11.24
N ASP A 194 21.77 3.75 -11.74
CA ASP A 194 21.29 4.89 -10.96
C ASP A 194 19.94 4.64 -10.28
N PHE A 195 19.29 3.51 -10.58
CA PHE A 195 17.95 3.15 -10.09
C PHE A 195 16.86 4.17 -10.45
N LYS A 196 17.01 4.81 -11.61
CA LYS A 196 16.13 5.88 -12.09
C LYS A 196 15.35 5.47 -13.32
N HIS A 197 15.90 4.61 -14.16
CA HIS A 197 15.23 4.08 -15.34
C HIS A 197 15.45 2.57 -15.48
N PRO A 198 14.58 1.87 -16.22
CA PRO A 198 14.88 0.50 -16.63
C PRO A 198 16.08 0.48 -17.59
N ASP A 199 16.97 -0.48 -17.39
CA ASP A 199 17.97 -0.88 -18.38
C ASP A 199 17.25 -1.61 -19.51
N ARG A 200 17.11 -0.92 -20.65
CA ARG A 200 16.30 -1.37 -21.77
C ARG A 200 16.89 -2.61 -22.43
N GLU A 201 18.21 -2.66 -22.66
CA GLU A 201 18.87 -3.81 -23.28
C GLU A 201 18.68 -5.06 -22.42
N LYS A 202 18.82 -4.91 -21.11
CA LYS A 202 18.57 -6.01 -20.17
C LYS A 202 17.09 -6.42 -20.15
N CYS A 203 16.17 -5.47 -20.25
CA CYS A 203 14.75 -5.77 -20.37
C CYS A 203 14.45 -6.56 -21.65
N GLU A 204 14.97 -6.13 -22.80
CA GLU A 204 14.78 -6.82 -24.07
C GLU A 204 15.34 -8.26 -24.02
N TYR A 205 16.53 -8.43 -23.42
CA TYR A 205 17.16 -9.74 -23.26
C TYR A 205 16.37 -10.70 -22.35
N GLU A 206 15.87 -10.22 -21.21
CA GLU A 206 15.23 -11.09 -20.21
C GLU A 206 13.69 -11.22 -20.37
N PHE A 207 13.07 -10.46 -21.27
CA PHE A 207 11.62 -10.32 -21.32
C PHE A 207 10.88 -11.63 -21.62
N GLU A 208 11.33 -12.41 -22.61
CA GLU A 208 10.64 -13.66 -22.98
C GLU A 208 10.67 -14.68 -21.83
N TYR A 209 11.81 -14.80 -21.15
CA TYR A 209 11.92 -15.67 -19.97
C TYR A 209 10.98 -15.22 -18.85
N PHE A 210 10.88 -13.91 -18.59
CA PHE A 210 9.91 -13.35 -17.65
C PHE A 210 8.45 -13.66 -18.05
N ALA A 211 8.12 -13.46 -19.33
CA ALA A 211 6.76 -13.66 -19.86
C ALA A 211 6.32 -15.13 -19.69
N ASP A 212 7.22 -16.08 -19.97
CA ASP A 212 6.93 -17.50 -19.80
C ASP A 212 6.74 -17.90 -18.33
N MET A 213 7.60 -17.39 -17.43
CA MET A 213 7.44 -17.63 -15.99
C MET A 213 6.12 -17.06 -15.44
N GLN A 214 5.75 -15.87 -15.89
CA GLN A 214 4.46 -15.27 -15.55
C GLN A 214 3.30 -16.15 -16.00
N ASP A 215 3.32 -16.60 -17.25
CA ASP A 215 2.18 -17.31 -17.83
C ASP A 215 1.97 -18.65 -17.12
N GLN A 216 3.06 -19.35 -16.79
CA GLN A 216 3.03 -20.53 -15.93
C GLN A 216 2.46 -20.21 -14.54
N LEU A 217 2.86 -19.10 -13.92
CA LEU A 217 2.34 -18.68 -12.61
C LEU A 217 0.84 -18.38 -12.68
N ILE A 218 0.39 -17.63 -13.68
CA ILE A 218 -1.02 -17.26 -13.87
C ILE A 218 -1.87 -18.50 -14.15
N LEU A 219 -1.39 -19.43 -14.99
CA LEU A 219 -2.06 -20.69 -15.27
C LEU A 219 -2.24 -21.50 -13.99
N LYS A 220 -1.14 -21.71 -13.24
CA LYS A 220 -1.17 -22.42 -11.95
C LYS A 220 -2.11 -21.75 -10.95
N MET A 221 -2.15 -20.42 -10.89
CA MET A 221 -3.08 -19.70 -10.02
C MET A 221 -4.54 -19.97 -10.40
N LYS A 222 -4.87 -19.97 -11.69
CA LYS A 222 -6.22 -20.26 -12.20
C LYS A 222 -6.65 -21.69 -11.90
N GLU A 223 -5.77 -22.67 -12.17
CA GLU A 223 -6.03 -24.09 -11.90
C GLU A 223 -6.31 -24.36 -10.42
N ASN A 224 -5.58 -23.68 -9.52
CA ASN A 224 -5.78 -23.80 -8.08
C ASN A 224 -6.92 -22.92 -7.52
N GLY A 225 -7.67 -22.21 -8.37
CA GLY A 225 -8.72 -21.29 -7.93
C GLY A 225 -8.22 -20.10 -7.09
N LEU A 226 -6.92 -19.78 -7.17
CA LEU A 226 -6.28 -18.72 -6.41
C LEU A 226 -6.45 -17.37 -7.14
N SER A 227 -7.47 -16.62 -6.74
CA SER A 227 -7.72 -15.27 -7.26
C SER A 227 -7.26 -14.18 -6.28
N MET A 228 -6.61 -13.16 -6.81
CA MET A 228 -6.32 -11.91 -6.11
C MET A 228 -6.91 -10.73 -6.89
N ARG A 229 -8.24 -10.68 -7.04
CA ARG A 229 -8.97 -9.64 -7.81
C ARG A 229 -8.47 -8.20 -7.61
N GLN A 230 -8.06 -7.85 -6.38
CA GLN A 230 -7.57 -6.49 -6.07
C GLN A 230 -6.18 -6.16 -6.65
N CYS A 231 -5.37 -7.17 -6.98
CA CYS A 231 -4.00 -7.03 -7.47
C CYS A 231 -3.81 -7.63 -8.87
N PHE A 232 -4.21 -8.89 -9.07
CA PHE A 232 -4.03 -9.65 -10.31
C PHE A 232 -5.17 -9.50 -11.32
N GLY A 233 -6.36 -9.10 -10.88
CA GLY A 233 -7.47 -8.72 -11.79
C GLY A 233 -8.36 -9.86 -12.29
N PHE A 234 -8.00 -11.13 -12.06
CA PHE A 234 -8.84 -12.30 -12.28
C PHE A 234 -9.17 -12.99 -10.95
#